data_AF-A0AAN8GQE0-F1
#
_entry.id   AF-A0AAN8GQE0-F1
#
_cell.length_a   1.000
_cell.length_b   1.000
_cell.length_c   1.000
_cell.angle_alpha   90.00
_cell.angle_beta   90.00
_cell.angle_gamma   90.00
#
_symmetry.space_group_name_H-M   'P 1'
#
loop_
_entity.id
_entity.type
_entity.pdbx_description
1 polymer ?
#
loop_
_entity_poly.entity_id
_entity_poly.type
_entity_poly.pdbx_seq_one_letter_code
_entity_poly.pdbx_strand_id
1 'polypeptide(L)'
;MGRKDMEQWIQEESQHLRDRVQTFKAEPFDPSFLLSLSMCNVICCLVFGQRFKYEDEKFLSLLQILKNTLRFDSTPWGQMYNVFPRIVEHLPGSHNTAFCRD
;
A
#
# COMPACT_ATOMS: atom_id res chain seq x y z
N MET A 1 -23.28 -6.87 15.70
CA MET A 1 -22.42 -5.83 15.12
C MET A 1 -22.42 -6.06 13.62
N GLY A 2 -23.26 -5.29 12.92
CA GLY A 2 -23.70 -5.57 11.55
C GLY A 2 -22.62 -5.31 10.52
N ARG A 3 -22.70 -6.05 9.41
CA ARG A 3 -21.86 -5.91 8.22
C ARG A 3 -22.00 -4.46 7.70
N LYS A 4 -21.02 -3.59 7.95
CA LYS A 4 -20.97 -2.26 7.31
C LYS A 4 -20.80 -2.46 5.81
N ASP A 5 -21.62 -1.79 5.02
CA ASP A 5 -21.53 -1.84 3.56
C ASP A 5 -20.26 -1.12 3.08
N MET A 6 -19.72 -1.56 1.94
CA MET A 6 -18.51 -0.98 1.34
C MET A 6 -18.64 0.55 1.16
N GLU A 7 -19.83 1.02 0.79
CA GLU A 7 -20.12 2.45 0.64
C GLU A 7 -19.91 3.22 1.95
N GLN A 8 -20.29 2.66 3.09
CA GLN A 8 -20.12 3.32 4.39
C GLN A 8 -18.64 3.49 4.75
N TRP A 9 -17.81 2.50 4.44
CA TRP A 9 -16.36 2.62 4.63
C TRP A 9 -15.74 3.69 3.74
N ILE A 10 -16.20 3.78 2.49
CA ILE A 10 -15.73 4.80 1.54
C ILE A 10 -16.17 6.20 2.01
N GLN A 11 -17.41 6.35 2.47
CA GLN A 11 -17.92 7.63 3.00
C GLN A 11 -17.15 8.06 4.25
N GLU A 12 -16.90 7.13 5.19
CA GLU A 12 -16.10 7.42 6.39
C GLU A 12 -14.68 7.84 6.01
N GLU A 13 -14.00 7.08 5.15
CA GLU A 13 -12.63 7.44 4.74
C GLU A 13 -12.57 8.76 3.96
N SER A 14 -13.61 9.08 3.16
CA SER A 14 -13.73 10.36 2.47
C SER A 14 -13.82 11.55 3.43
N GLN A 15 -14.56 11.40 4.55
CA GLN A 15 -14.62 12.43 5.59
C GLN A 15 -13.24 12.66 6.22
N HIS A 16 -12.53 11.58 6.54
CA HIS A 16 -11.19 11.67 7.12
C HIS A 16 -10.15 12.24 6.15
N LEU A 17 -10.23 11.88 4.87
CA LEU A 17 -9.40 12.47 3.82
C LEU A 17 -9.64 13.98 3.75
N ARG A 18 -10.90 14.43 3.75
CA ARG A 18 -11.25 15.85 3.75
C ARG A 18 -10.69 16.57 4.98
N ASP A 19 -10.86 16.01 6.16
CA ASP A 19 -10.32 16.58 7.40
C ASP A 19 -8.79 16.72 7.32
N ARG A 20 -8.12 15.69 6.78
CA ARG A 20 -6.67 15.72 6.61
C ARG A 20 -6.24 16.78 5.59
N VAL A 21 -6.95 16.93 4.47
CA VAL A 21 -6.69 18.01 3.50
C VAL A 21 -6.83 19.38 4.15
N GLN A 22 -7.84 19.58 5.00
CA GLN A 22 -8.05 20.85 5.71
C GLN A 22 -6.91 21.18 6.68
N THR A 23 -6.25 20.18 7.28
CA THR A 23 -5.10 20.43 8.17
C THR A 23 -3.88 21.04 7.47
N PHE A 24 -3.73 20.86 6.16
CA PHE A 24 -2.63 21.46 5.39
C PHE A 24 -2.80 22.97 5.17
N LYS A 25 -3.93 23.59 5.53
CA LYS A 25 -4.14 25.06 5.49
C LYS A 25 -3.67 25.74 4.18
N ALA A 26 -3.94 25.10 3.04
CA ALA A 26 -3.53 25.53 1.70
C ALA A 26 -2.01 25.50 1.42
N GLU A 27 -1.21 24.85 2.28
CA GLU A 27 0.17 24.53 1.96
C GLU A 27 0.26 23.43 0.89
N PRO A 28 1.33 23.43 0.07
CA PRO A 28 1.57 22.35 -0.88
C PRO A 28 1.76 21.02 -0.14
N PHE A 29 1.00 20.01 -0.54
CA PHE A 29 1.16 18.63 -0.09
C PHE A 29 1.17 17.69 -1.28
N ASP A 30 1.67 16.46 -1.10
CA ASP A 30 1.60 15.43 -2.14
C ASP A 30 0.23 14.73 -2.12
N PRO A 31 -0.66 14.99 -3.10
CA PRO A 31 -1.97 14.33 -3.15
C PRO A 31 -1.85 12.84 -3.45
N SER A 32 -0.81 12.41 -4.14
CA SER A 32 -0.63 10.99 -4.51
C SER A 32 -0.41 10.14 -3.27
N PHE A 33 0.41 10.63 -2.34
CA PHE A 33 0.65 9.97 -1.05
C PHE A 33 -0.64 9.88 -0.23
N LEU A 34 -1.36 10.99 -0.09
CA LEU A 34 -2.57 11.06 0.73
C LEU A 34 -3.70 10.16 0.19
N LEU A 35 -3.89 10.15 -1.14
CA LEU A 35 -4.86 9.28 -1.81
C LEU A 35 -4.47 7.81 -1.68
N SER A 36 -3.19 7.47 -1.85
CA SER A 36 -2.71 6.09 -1.66
C SER A 36 -3.00 5.58 -0.25
N LEU A 37 -2.80 6.45 0.74
CA LEU A 37 -3.05 6.12 2.14
C LEU A 37 -4.54 5.92 2.43
N SER A 38 -5.40 6.77 1.86
CA SER A 38 -6.86 6.64 1.95
C SER A 38 -7.36 5.34 1.31
N MET A 39 -6.88 5.02 0.10
CA MET A 39 -7.26 3.78 -0.59
C MET A 39 -6.83 2.54 0.19
N CYS A 40 -5.61 2.55 0.76
CA CYS A 40 -5.14 1.44 1.59
C CYS A 40 -5.96 1.30 2.87
N ASN A 41 -6.40 2.40 3.48
CA ASN A 41 -7.32 2.34 4.62
C ASN A 41 -8.66 1.71 4.25
N VAL A 42 -9.26 2.05 3.10
CA VAL A 42 -10.49 1.39 2.64
C VAL A 42 -10.29 -0.12 2.49
N ILE A 43 -9.18 -0.54 1.87
CA ILE A 43 -8.85 -1.97 1.72
C ILE A 43 -8.65 -2.63 3.09
N CYS A 44 -7.95 -1.98 4.03
CA CYS A 44 -7.77 -2.49 5.38
C CYS A 44 -9.10 -2.59 6.15
N CYS A 45 -10.00 -1.62 6.00
CA CYS A 45 -11.35 -1.69 6.55
C CYS A 45 -12.15 -2.86 5.98
N LEU A 46 -12.00 -3.15 4.69
CA LEU A 46 -12.68 -4.28 4.03
C LEU A 46 -12.11 -5.64 4.46
N VAL A 47 -10.78 -5.76 4.58
CA VAL A 47 -10.10 -7.03 4.90
C VAL A 47 -10.11 -7.32 6.40
N PHE A 48 -9.83 -6.32 7.23
CA PHE A 48 -9.65 -6.48 8.67
C PHE A 48 -10.85 -5.98 9.48
N GLY A 49 -11.84 -5.32 8.85
CA GLY A 49 -12.98 -4.74 9.56
C GLY A 49 -12.64 -3.54 10.45
N GLN A 50 -11.41 -3.01 10.35
CA GLN A 50 -10.92 -1.91 11.18
C GLN A 50 -10.12 -0.90 10.36
N ARG A 51 -10.23 0.37 10.75
CA ARG A 51 -9.46 1.47 10.15
C ARG A 51 -8.18 1.72 10.95
N PHE A 52 -7.08 1.99 10.25
CA PHE A 52 -5.82 2.41 10.86
C PHE A 52 -5.68 3.95 10.85
N LYS A 53 -4.92 4.47 11.81
CA LYS A 53 -4.63 5.91 11.85
C LYS A 53 -3.64 6.27 10.74
N TYR A 54 -3.74 7.50 10.24
CA TYR A 54 -2.82 8.02 9.22
C TYR A 54 -1.38 8.09 9.72
N GLU A 55 -1.19 8.21 11.04
CA GLU A 55 0.10 8.26 11.74
C GLU A 55 0.56 6.90 12.30
N ASP A 56 -0.12 5.79 11.99
CA ASP A 56 0.31 4.49 12.47
C ASP A 56 1.58 4.03 11.74
N GLU A 57 2.70 4.02 12.46
CA GLU A 57 4.03 3.61 11.97
C GLU A 57 4.03 2.22 11.32
N LYS A 58 3.23 1.27 11.82
CA LYS A 58 3.13 -0.08 11.23
C LYS A 58 2.40 -0.03 9.90
N PHE A 59 1.34 0.76 9.83
CA PHE A 59 0.57 0.95 8.60
C PHE A 59 1.39 1.68 7.53
N LEU A 60 2.10 2.74 7.92
CA LEU A 60 3.02 3.47 7.04
C LEU A 60 4.14 2.57 6.51
N SER A 61 4.72 1.74 7.37
CA SER A 61 5.74 0.75 6.97
C SER A 61 5.19 -0.24 5.95
N LEU A 62 3.96 -0.74 6.18
CA LEU A 62 3.30 -1.67 5.27
C LEU A 62 2.98 -1.02 3.91
N LEU A 63 2.52 0.23 3.93
CA LEU A 63 2.27 1.03 2.73
C LEU A 63 3.57 1.26 1.93
N GLN A 64 4.68 1.51 2.62
CA GLN A 64 5.99 1.69 1.99
C GLN A 64 6.50 0.40 1.34
N ILE A 65 6.32 -0.74 2.01
CA ILE A 65 6.61 -2.06 1.44
C ILE A 65 5.76 -2.28 0.19
N LEU A 66 4.45 -2.07 0.27
CA LEU A 66 3.53 -2.24 -0.86
C LEU A 66 3.93 -1.35 -2.04
N LYS A 67 4.25 -0.07 -1.79
CA LYS A 67 4.72 0.87 -2.81
C LYS A 67 6.01 0.39 -3.47
N ASN A 68 6.95 -0.12 -2.70
CA ASN A 68 8.22 -0.64 -3.22
C ASN A 68 8.00 -1.91 -4.04
N THR A 69 7.13 -2.83 -3.61
CA THR A 69 6.76 -4.03 -4.36
C THR A 69 6.08 -3.67 -5.67
N LEU A 70 5.07 -2.81 -5.66
CA LEU A 70 4.38 -2.36 -6.88
C LEU A 70 5.34 -1.65 -7.84
N ARG A 71 6.26 -0.83 -7.32
CA ARG A 71 7.30 -0.19 -8.12
C ARG A 71 8.25 -1.23 -8.73
N PHE A 72 8.63 -2.24 -7.97
CA PHE A 72 9.48 -3.33 -8.46
C PHE A 72 8.77 -4.14 -9.54
N ASP A 73 7.52 -4.53 -9.32
CA ASP A 73 6.68 -5.28 -10.29
C ASP A 73 6.46 -4.50 -11.59
N SER A 74 6.36 -3.16 -11.50
CA SER A 74 6.25 -2.30 -12.67
C SER A 74 7.57 -2.06 -13.39
N THR A 75 8.71 -2.49 -12.83
CA THR A 75 9.99 -2.47 -13.57
C THR A 75 10.08 -3.65 -14.55
N PRO A 76 10.85 -3.52 -15.65
CA PRO A 76 11.13 -4.64 -16.55
C PRO A 76 11.71 -5.86 -15.84
N TRP A 77 12.49 -5.63 -14.77
CA TRP A 77 13.08 -6.69 -13.95
C TRP A 77 12.03 -7.45 -13.13
N GLY A 78 11.08 -6.75 -12.52
CA GLY A 78 9.94 -7.36 -11.81
C GLY A 78 9.01 -8.12 -12.76
N GLN A 79 8.74 -7.58 -13.95
CA GLN A 79 7.99 -8.31 -14.98
C GLN A 79 8.73 -9.56 -15.46
N MET A 80 10.04 -9.49 -15.67
CA MET A 80 10.85 -10.64 -16.07
C MET A 80 10.85 -11.74 -14.99
N TYR A 81 10.81 -11.34 -13.71
CA TYR A 81 10.60 -12.22 -12.57
C TYR A 81 9.25 -12.94 -12.59
N ASN A 82 8.16 -12.23 -12.92
CA ASN A 82 6.81 -12.80 -13.02
C ASN A 82 6.62 -13.69 -14.25
N VAL A 83 7.24 -13.35 -15.39
CA VAL A 83 7.09 -14.07 -16.66
C VAL A 83 7.96 -15.33 -16.71
N PHE A 84 9.14 -15.31 -16.08
CA PHE A 84 10.07 -16.45 -16.11
C PHE A 84 10.61 -16.80 -14.72
N PRO A 85 9.76 -17.21 -13.77
CA PRO A 85 10.19 -17.53 -12.40
C PRO A 85 11.33 -18.55 -12.36
N ARG A 86 11.33 -19.54 -13.27
CA ARG A 86 12.38 -20.56 -13.38
C ARG A 86 13.70 -20.11 -13.98
N ILE A 87 13.73 -19.06 -14.80
CA ILE A 87 14.97 -18.55 -15.40
C ILE A 87 15.70 -17.70 -14.36
N VAL A 88 14.97 -16.93 -13.56
CA VAL A 88 15.59 -16.09 -12.54
C VAL A 88 16.09 -16.90 -11.34
N GLU A 89 15.44 -18.02 -11.01
CA GLU A 89 15.93 -18.98 -10.00
C GLU A 89 17.26 -19.68 -10.40
N HIS A 90 17.58 -19.71 -11.71
CA HIS A 90 18.84 -20.28 -12.25
C HIS A 90 19.93 -19.24 -12.56
N LEU A 91 19.62 -17.94 -12.56
CA LEU A 91 20.62 -16.89 -12.80
C LEU A 91 21.18 -16.38 -11.47
N PRO A 92 22.52 -16.37 -11.25
CA PRO A 92 23.09 -15.83 -10.02
C PRO A 92 22.86 -14.30 -9.97
N GLY A 93 22.04 -13.85 -9.03
CA GLY A 93 21.77 -12.42 -8.81
C GLY A 93 21.35 -12.10 -7.38
N SER A 94 21.24 -10.81 -7.07
CA SER A 94 20.98 -10.23 -5.73
C SER A 94 19.67 -10.65 -5.04
N HIS A 95 18.89 -11.51 -5.68
CA HIS A 95 17.70 -12.15 -5.14
C HIS A 95 18.02 -13.40 -4.30
N ASN A 96 19.16 -14.07 -4.52
CA ASN A 96 19.57 -15.23 -3.73
C ASN A 96 19.94 -14.86 -2.29
N THR A 97 20.34 -13.63 -2.02
CA THR A 97 20.62 -13.15 -0.65
C THR A 97 19.36 -12.81 0.16
N ALA A 98 18.20 -12.62 -0.49
CA ALA A 98 16.93 -12.36 0.20
C ALA A 98 16.15 -13.64 0.56
N PHE A 99 16.43 -14.75 -0.14
CA PHE A 99 15.74 -16.04 0.03
C PHE A 99 16.67 -17.20 0.42
N CYS A 100 17.93 -16.94 0.81
CA CYS A 100 18.75 -17.93 1.50
C CYS A 100 18.09 -18.28 2.86
N ARG A 101 17.22 -19.27 2.79
CA ARG A 101 16.86 -20.17 3.88
C ARG A 101 18.07 -21.10 4.07
N ASP A 102 18.45 -21.30 5.33
CA ASP A 102 19.55 -22.18 5.78
C ASP A 102 19.67 -23.52 5.02
#